data_AF-A0A6N7V433-F1
#
_entry.id   AF-A0A6N7V433-F1
#
_cell.length_a   1.000
_cell.length_b   1.000
_cell.length_c   1.000
_cell.angle_alpha   90.00
_cell.angle_beta   90.00
_cell.angle_gamma   90.00
#
_symmetry.space_group_name_H-M   'P 1'
#
loop_
_entity.id
_entity.type
_entity.pdbx_description
1 polymer ?
#
loop_
_entity_poly.entity_id
_entity_poly.type
_entity_poly.pdbx_seq_one_letter_code
_entity_poly.pdbx_strand_id
1 'polypeptide(L)'
;MKREIGLGFHTCVDYELVWDTEKIKEKIRSLDIRKKDVQRRTEASDEKQLWGGILYYLEHGVGGEIVPETEELCEKLGESFVYQVTLGGTATRAAIALGRLEVPSILQTSCNNHYVRDLMPGQVQICSDMKEEQKIYPHVVLQCEAGVRIQEGKFVLLHRGKTGY
;
A
#
# COMPACT_ATOMS: atom_id res chain seq x y z
N MET A 1 -18.69 16.22 31.08
CA MET A 1 -19.01 15.84 29.69
C MET A 1 -17.95 14.84 29.24
N LYS A 2 -18.28 13.57 29.03
CA LYS A 2 -17.36 12.62 28.37
C LYS A 2 -17.27 13.08 26.91
N ARG A 3 -16.08 13.43 26.43
CA ARG A 3 -15.89 13.78 25.02
C ARG A 3 -15.77 12.47 24.25
N GLU A 4 -16.68 12.23 23.33
CA GLU A 4 -16.60 11.11 22.39
C GLU A 4 -15.96 11.60 21.10
N ILE A 5 -14.93 10.91 20.62
CA ILE A 5 -14.24 11.24 19.37
C ILE A 5 -14.88 10.43 18.25
N GLY A 6 -15.44 11.12 17.26
CA GLY A 6 -15.92 10.52 16.02
C GLY A 6 -14.90 10.67 14.89
N LEU A 7 -14.67 9.58 14.17
CA LEU A 7 -13.80 9.49 12.99
C LEU A 7 -14.59 8.81 11.87
N GLY A 8 -14.32 9.12 10.60
CA GLY A 8 -15.23 8.67 9.54
C GLY A 8 -14.66 8.52 8.13
N PHE A 9 -15.46 7.85 7.31
CA PHE A 9 -15.40 7.68 5.86
C PHE A 9 -14.26 6.83 5.30
N HIS A 10 -13.02 6.99 5.76
CA HIS A 10 -11.88 6.37 5.08
C HIS A 10 -11.24 5.23 5.89
N THR A 11 -11.47 4.02 5.40
CA THR A 11 -10.88 2.76 5.86
C THR A 11 -10.55 1.92 4.63
N CYS A 12 -9.31 1.45 4.55
CA CYS A 12 -8.89 0.50 3.53
C CYS A 12 -8.03 -0.60 4.16
N VAL A 13 -7.89 -1.71 3.45
CA VAL A 13 -6.93 -2.77 3.79
C VAL A 13 -5.67 -2.50 2.98
N ASP A 14 -4.53 -2.46 3.63
CA ASP A 14 -3.24 -2.29 2.98
C ASP A 14 -2.49 -3.65 3.01
N TYR A 15 -1.92 -4.04 1.88
CA TYR A 15 -0.93 -5.12 1.80
C TYR A 15 0.46 -4.48 1.78
N GLU A 16 1.10 -4.42 2.94
CA GLU A 16 2.45 -3.89 3.10
C GLU A 16 3.46 -4.98 2.74
N LEU A 17 4.08 -4.84 1.56
CA LEU A 17 4.98 -5.83 1.01
C LEU A 17 6.33 -5.83 1.75
N VAL A 18 6.82 -7.02 2.08
CA VAL A 18 8.19 -7.21 2.55
C VAL A 18 9.14 -7.04 1.38
N TRP A 19 10.11 -6.13 1.52
CA TRP A 19 11.08 -5.84 0.47
C TRP A 19 11.88 -7.09 0.08
N ASP A 20 11.86 -7.43 -1.21
CA ASP A 20 12.61 -8.54 -1.79
C ASP A 20 13.27 -8.10 -3.11
N THR A 21 14.58 -7.91 -3.07
CA THR A 21 15.34 -7.45 -4.23
C THR A 21 15.40 -8.49 -5.36
N GLU A 22 15.39 -9.78 -5.03
CA GLU A 22 15.48 -10.83 -6.05
C GLU A 22 14.18 -10.94 -6.83
N LYS A 23 13.02 -10.80 -6.18
CA LYS A 23 11.74 -10.73 -6.90
C LYS A 23 11.62 -9.53 -7.81
N ILE A 24 12.15 -8.38 -7.41
CA ILE A 24 12.17 -7.20 -8.28
C ILE A 24 13.07 -7.44 -9.50
N LYS A 25 14.25 -8.06 -9.31
CA LYS A 25 15.13 -8.45 -10.42
C LYS A 25 14.46 -9.47 -11.34
N GLU A 26 13.76 -10.46 -10.77
CA GLU A 26 12.98 -11.43 -11.52
C GLU A 26 11.94 -10.73 -12.40
N LYS A 27 11.19 -9.76 -11.86
CA LYS A 27 10.19 -8.97 -12.61
C LYS A 27 10.82 -8.09 -13.68
N ILE A 28 11.96 -7.46 -13.40
CA ILE A 28 12.74 -6.73 -14.42
C ILE A 28 13.11 -7.66 -15.58
N ARG A 29 13.58 -8.87 -15.28
CA ARG A 29 13.97 -9.88 -16.27
C ARG A 29 12.78 -10.41 -17.07
N SER A 30 11.71 -10.84 -16.40
CA SER A 30 10.57 -11.51 -17.01
C SER A 30 9.73 -10.59 -17.90
N LEU A 31 9.64 -9.30 -17.54
CA LEU A 31 8.92 -8.29 -18.31
C LEU A 31 9.80 -7.56 -19.35
N ASP A 32 11.09 -7.92 -19.46
CA ASP A 32 12.10 -7.23 -20.27
C ASP A 32 12.05 -5.70 -20.03
N ILE A 33 12.11 -5.30 -18.76
CA ILE A 33 12.08 -3.88 -18.38
C ILE A 33 13.40 -3.22 -18.74
N ARG A 34 13.32 -2.13 -19.49
CA ARG A 34 14.45 -1.31 -19.91
C ARG A 34 14.30 0.09 -19.35
N LYS A 35 15.38 0.88 -19.39
CA LYS A 35 15.35 2.27 -18.89
C LYS A 35 14.27 3.15 -19.54
N LYS A 36 13.91 2.89 -20.80
CA LYS A 36 12.82 3.62 -21.48
C LYS A 36 11.43 3.36 -20.88
N ASP A 37 11.25 2.23 -20.20
CA ASP A 37 9.99 1.82 -19.59
C ASP A 37 9.81 2.44 -18.19
N VAL A 38 10.90 2.89 -17.57
CA VAL A 38 10.92 3.56 -16.26
C VAL A 38 10.44 5.01 -16.44
N GLN A 39 9.16 5.24 -16.19
CA GLN A 39 8.51 6.53 -16.41
C GLN A 39 7.57 6.86 -15.25
N ARG A 40 7.42 8.15 -14.96
CA ARG A 40 6.43 8.60 -13.99
C ARG A 40 5.03 8.23 -14.48
N ARG A 41 4.27 7.55 -13.63
CA ARG A 41 2.90 7.12 -13.92
C ARG A 41 2.02 7.32 -12.69
N THR A 42 0.76 7.64 -12.94
CA THR A 42 -0.33 7.61 -11.97
C THR A 42 -1.33 6.50 -12.27
N GLU A 43 -1.23 5.90 -13.46
CA GLU A 43 -2.10 4.84 -13.95
C GLU A 43 -1.28 3.78 -14.69
N ALA A 44 -1.76 2.53 -14.71
CA ALA A 44 -1.12 1.44 -15.43
C ALA A 44 -2.16 0.48 -16.03
N SER A 45 -2.11 0.27 -17.34
CA SER A 45 -2.99 -0.68 -18.05
C SER A 45 -2.46 -2.12 -18.05
N ASP A 46 -1.17 -2.30 -17.75
CA ASP A 46 -0.52 -3.61 -17.76
C ASP A 46 0.60 -3.69 -16.72
N GLU A 47 1.07 -4.92 -16.48
CA GLU A 47 2.09 -5.21 -15.47
C GLU A 47 3.44 -4.53 -15.78
N LYS A 48 3.81 -4.38 -17.06
CA LYS A 48 5.08 -3.74 -17.44
C LYS A 48 5.05 -2.24 -17.15
N GLN A 49 3.92 -1.58 -17.42
CA GLN A 49 3.71 -0.17 -17.06
C GLN A 49 3.70 0.02 -15.55
N LEU A 50 3.03 -0.88 -14.81
CA LEU A 50 2.98 -0.85 -13.35
C LEU A 50 4.40 -0.90 -12.76
N TRP A 51 5.20 -1.90 -13.16
CA TRP A 51 6.59 -2.02 -12.70
C TRP A 51 7.47 -0.87 -13.17
N GLY A 52 7.30 -0.37 -14.39
CA GLY A 52 8.00 0.82 -14.88
C GLY A 52 7.75 2.05 -14.01
N GLY A 53 6.51 2.24 -13.56
CA GLY A 53 6.13 3.30 -12.63
C GLY A 53 6.71 3.10 -11.23
N ILE A 54 6.61 1.88 -10.67
CA ILE A 54 7.21 1.53 -9.37
C ILE A 54 8.72 1.83 -9.37
N LEU A 55 9.44 1.35 -10.39
CA LEU A 55 10.88 1.59 -10.52
C LEU A 55 11.20 3.07 -10.69
N TYR A 56 10.32 3.87 -11.32
CA TYR A 56 10.51 5.32 -11.41
C TYR A 56 10.48 5.96 -10.02
N TYR A 57 9.47 5.67 -9.21
CA TYR A 57 9.35 6.22 -7.85
C TYR A 57 10.53 5.79 -6.96
N LEU A 58 10.94 4.52 -7.07
CA LEU A 58 12.14 4.02 -6.38
C LEU A 58 13.41 4.72 -6.84
N GLU A 59 13.65 4.87 -8.15
CA GLU A 59 14.85 5.52 -8.68
C GLU A 59 14.97 6.99 -8.24
N HIS A 60 13.84 7.70 -8.21
CA HIS A 60 13.81 9.13 -7.89
C HIS A 60 13.67 9.40 -6.39
N GLY A 61 13.50 8.36 -5.58
CA GLY A 61 13.36 8.51 -4.13
C GLY A 61 12.10 9.26 -3.71
N VAL A 62 11.05 9.27 -4.53
CA VAL A 62 9.80 9.97 -4.25
C VAL A 62 8.67 8.99 -3.98
N GLY A 63 7.79 9.34 -3.04
CA GLY A 63 6.54 8.60 -2.85
C GLY A 63 5.60 8.83 -4.03
N GLY A 64 4.74 7.85 -4.29
CA GLY A 64 3.78 7.92 -5.38
C GLY A 64 2.67 6.89 -5.23
N GLU A 65 1.65 7.05 -6.06
CA GLU A 65 0.51 6.17 -6.17
C GLU A 65 0.28 5.87 -7.65
N ILE A 66 -0.06 4.62 -7.95
CA ILE A 66 -0.38 4.15 -9.29
C ILE A 66 -1.70 3.40 -9.18
N VAL A 67 -2.71 3.85 -9.91
CA VAL A 67 -4.01 3.20 -9.98
C VAL A 67 -3.98 2.24 -11.18
N PRO A 68 -3.99 0.91 -10.98
CA PRO A 68 -4.08 -0.01 -12.10
C PRO A 68 -5.47 0.03 -12.74
N GLU A 69 -5.54 -0.30 -14.02
CA GLU A 69 -6.81 -0.40 -14.75
C GLU A 69 -7.70 -1.54 -14.23
N THR A 70 -7.10 -2.63 -13.74
CA THR A 70 -7.84 -3.76 -13.14
C THR A 70 -7.30 -4.13 -11.76
N GLU A 71 -8.20 -4.66 -10.92
CA GLU A 71 -7.86 -5.19 -9.58
C GLU A 71 -6.83 -6.33 -9.64
N GLU A 72 -6.84 -7.11 -10.71
CA GLU A 72 -5.97 -8.29 -10.90
C GLU A 72 -4.49 -7.91 -10.96
N LEU A 73 -4.17 -6.69 -11.41
CA LEU A 73 -2.80 -6.18 -11.40
C LEU A 73 -2.30 -5.94 -9.96
N CYS A 74 -3.15 -5.42 -9.08
CA CYS A 74 -2.85 -5.31 -7.65
C CYS A 74 -2.72 -6.69 -7.00
N GLU A 75 -3.65 -7.60 -7.28
CA GLU A 75 -3.62 -8.96 -6.71
C GLU A 75 -2.34 -9.70 -7.12
N LYS A 76 -1.99 -9.71 -8.41
CA LYS A 76 -0.74 -10.33 -8.90
C LYS A 76 0.51 -9.70 -8.28
N LEU A 77 0.52 -8.38 -8.11
CA LEU A 77 1.63 -7.70 -7.44
C LEU A 77 1.72 -8.14 -5.98
N GLY A 78 0.61 -8.12 -5.24
CA GLY A 78 0.55 -8.51 -3.84
C GLY A 78 0.97 -9.96 -3.61
N GLU A 79 0.39 -10.90 -4.36
CA GLU A 79 0.69 -12.33 -4.29
C GLU A 79 2.13 -12.67 -4.68
N SER A 80 2.77 -11.79 -5.46
CA SER A 80 4.17 -11.98 -5.81
C SER A 80 5.12 -11.71 -4.64
N PHE A 81 4.69 -11.19 -3.49
CA PHE A 81 5.54 -10.92 -2.32
C PHE A 81 5.01 -11.58 -1.05
N VAL A 82 5.88 -11.71 -0.04
CA VAL A 82 5.41 -11.84 1.33
C VAL A 82 4.89 -10.47 1.76
N TYR A 83 3.74 -10.41 2.41
CA TYR A 83 3.14 -9.14 2.85
C TYR A 83 2.55 -9.25 4.25
N GLN A 84 2.42 -8.10 4.91
CA GLN A 84 1.62 -7.93 6.13
C GLN A 84 0.33 -7.22 5.79
N VAL A 85 -0.77 -7.67 6.38
CA VAL A 85 -2.06 -6.99 6.24
C VAL A 85 -2.16 -5.93 7.33
N THR A 86 -2.37 -4.68 6.92
CA THR A 86 -2.57 -3.55 7.85
C THR A 86 -3.83 -2.78 7.46
N LEU A 87 -4.24 -1.84 8.31
CA LEU A 87 -5.38 -0.96 8.04
C LEU A 87 -4.89 0.43 7.66
N GLY A 88 -5.34 0.90 6.50
CA GLY A 88 -5.09 2.21 5.97
C GLY A 88 -6.29 3.15 6.09
N GLY A 89 -6.10 4.37 5.60
CA GLY A 89 -7.06 5.46 5.72
C GLY A 89 -6.76 6.34 6.93
N THR A 90 -6.76 7.66 6.72
CA THR A 90 -6.36 8.64 7.74
C THR A 90 -7.20 8.54 9.01
N ALA A 91 -8.53 8.43 8.87
CA ALA A 91 -9.45 8.28 9.99
C ALA A 91 -9.21 6.98 10.77
N THR A 92 -9.02 5.88 10.04
CA THR A 92 -8.72 4.57 10.62
C THR A 92 -7.40 4.56 11.37
N ARG A 93 -6.31 5.07 10.77
CA ARG A 93 -5.01 5.16 11.45
C ARG A 93 -5.06 6.07 12.68
N ALA A 94 -5.85 7.14 12.65
CA ALA A 94 -6.10 7.97 13.84
C ALA A 94 -6.88 7.20 14.93
N ALA A 95 -7.90 6.44 14.56
CA ALA A 95 -8.67 5.61 15.50
C ALA A 95 -7.77 4.55 16.16
N ILE A 96 -6.93 3.88 15.39
CA ILE A 96 -5.95 2.90 15.88
C ILE A 96 -4.97 3.56 16.86
N ALA A 97 -4.47 4.76 16.53
CA ALA A 97 -3.57 5.50 17.41
C ALA A 97 -4.24 5.89 18.73
N LEU A 98 -5.50 6.36 18.70
CA LEU A 98 -6.29 6.64 19.91
C LEU A 98 -6.53 5.37 20.74
N GLY A 99 -6.87 4.26 20.09
CA GLY A 99 -7.09 2.98 20.78
C GLY A 99 -5.83 2.48 21.50
N ARG A 100 -4.65 2.65 20.90
CA ARG A 100 -3.35 2.36 21.55
C ARG A 100 -3.05 3.26 22.75
N LEU A 101 -3.62 4.46 22.79
CA LEU A 101 -3.56 5.39 23.93
C LEU A 101 -4.72 5.17 24.91
N GLU A 102 -5.48 4.09 24.75
CA GLU A 102 -6.66 3.75 25.55
C GLU A 102 -7.77 4.83 25.53
N VAL A 103 -7.81 5.66 24.49
CA VAL A 103 -8.84 6.68 24.29
C VAL A 103 -10.00 6.09 23.49
N PRO A 104 -11.22 5.97 24.06
CA PRO A 104 -12.38 5.48 23.33
C PRO A 104 -12.74 6.37 22.15
N SER A 105 -13.06 5.77 21.01
CA SER A 105 -13.48 6.48 19.82
C SER A 105 -14.48 5.67 19.01
N ILE A 106 -15.22 6.35 18.13
CA ILE A 106 -16.15 5.73 17.18
C ILE A 106 -15.60 5.96 15.78
N LEU A 107 -15.47 4.89 15.00
CA LEU A 107 -15.05 4.94 13.60
C LEU A 107 -16.23 4.57 12.70
N GLN A 108 -16.75 5.53 11.96
CA GLN A 108 -17.64 5.27 10.84
C GLN A 108 -16.82 4.80 9.63
N THR A 109 -17.19 3.67 9.03
CA THR A 109 -16.46 3.07 7.91
C THR A 109 -17.38 2.55 6.83
N SER A 110 -16.97 2.73 5.56
CA SER A 110 -17.58 2.09 4.39
C SER A 110 -16.98 0.70 4.10
N CYS A 111 -15.86 0.34 4.72
CA CYS A 111 -15.21 -0.96 4.61
C CYS A 111 -15.29 -1.68 5.96
N ASN A 112 -16.02 -2.79 6.03
CA ASN A 112 -16.17 -3.59 7.25
C ASN A 112 -16.06 -5.09 6.93
N ASN A 113 -14.85 -5.51 6.57
CA ASN A 113 -14.49 -6.92 6.40
C ASN A 113 -13.84 -7.47 7.68
N HIS A 114 -13.50 -8.76 7.67
CA HIS A 114 -12.86 -9.43 8.80
C HIS A 114 -11.54 -8.77 9.24
N TYR A 115 -10.66 -8.33 8.32
CA TYR A 115 -9.43 -7.62 8.71
C TYR A 115 -9.71 -6.33 9.48
N VAL A 116 -10.73 -5.57 9.08
CA VAL A 116 -11.14 -4.36 9.80
C VAL A 116 -11.56 -4.71 11.22
N ARG A 117 -12.30 -5.80 11.43
CA ARG A 117 -12.75 -6.21 12.76
C ARG A 117 -11.62 -6.79 13.61
N ASP A 118 -10.75 -7.59 13.01
CA ASP A 118 -9.71 -8.33 13.72
C ASP A 118 -8.50 -7.43 14.09
N LEU A 119 -8.17 -6.45 13.25
CA LEU A 119 -7.01 -5.57 13.47
C LEU A 119 -7.37 -4.28 14.24
N MET A 120 -8.65 -3.97 14.43
CA MET A 120 -9.07 -2.77 15.16
C MET A 120 -8.88 -2.94 16.67
N PRO A 121 -8.32 -1.96 17.40
CA PRO A 121 -8.28 -1.99 18.86
C PRO A 121 -9.68 -2.04 19.47
N GLY A 122 -9.83 -2.79 20.56
CA GLY A 122 -11.13 -2.96 21.25
C GLY A 122 -11.72 -1.68 21.85
N GLN A 123 -10.93 -0.61 21.96
CA GLN A 123 -11.38 0.73 22.39
C GLN A 123 -12.09 1.51 21.28
N VAL A 124 -11.97 1.05 20.03
CA VAL A 124 -12.60 1.69 18.88
C VAL A 124 -13.89 0.95 18.54
N GLN A 125 -15.01 1.66 18.68
CA GLN A 125 -16.30 1.15 18.22
C GLN A 125 -16.42 1.36 16.71
N ILE A 126 -16.57 0.27 15.96
CA ILE A 126 -16.81 0.32 14.51
C ILE A 126 -18.31 0.55 14.25
N CYS A 127 -18.62 1.59 13.49
CA CYS A 127 -19.95 1.88 12.97
C CYS A 127 -19.95 1.73 11.45
N SER A 128 -20.72 0.78 10.93
CA SER A 128 -20.78 0.48 9.49
C SER A 128 -22.23 0.21 9.10
N ASP A 129 -22.66 0.81 8.00
CA ASP A 129 -23.97 0.53 7.39
C ASP A 129 -23.94 -0.70 6.46
N MET A 130 -22.75 -1.29 6.24
CA MET A 130 -22.59 -2.49 5.44
C MET A 130 -23.20 -3.71 6.13
N LYS A 131 -24.14 -4.36 5.43
CA LYS A 131 -24.86 -5.55 5.91
C LYS A 131 -24.17 -6.87 5.56
N GLU A 132 -23.32 -6.85 4.53
CA GLU A 132 -22.65 -8.03 3.98
C GLU A 132 -21.12 -7.86 4.07
N GLU A 133 -20.39 -8.98 4.07
CA GLU A 133 -18.93 -8.97 4.00
C GLU A 133 -18.49 -8.32 2.68
N GLN A 134 -17.68 -7.28 2.78
CA GLN A 134 -17.20 -6.54 1.61
C GLN A 134 -16.01 -7.28 0.98
N LYS A 135 -15.99 -7.36 -0.35
CA LYS A 135 -14.80 -7.77 -1.09
C LYS A 135 -13.64 -6.83 -0.74
N ILE A 136 -12.45 -7.40 -0.59
CA ILE A 136 -11.24 -6.65 -0.23
C ILE A 136 -10.56 -6.20 -1.51
N TYR A 137 -10.35 -4.89 -1.63
CA TYR A 137 -9.58 -4.24 -2.68
C TYR A 137 -8.36 -3.60 -2.01
N PRO A 138 -7.25 -4.34 -1.87
CA PRO A 138 -6.15 -3.88 -1.05
C PRO A 138 -5.35 -2.78 -1.77
N HIS A 139 -4.89 -1.80 -1.01
CA HIS A 139 -3.78 -0.96 -1.45
C HIS A 139 -2.48 -1.76 -1.29
N VAL A 140 -1.75 -1.97 -2.39
CA VAL A 140 -0.48 -2.70 -2.34
C VAL A 140 0.65 -1.71 -2.14
N VAL A 141 1.33 -1.81 -1.00
CA VAL A 141 2.32 -0.84 -0.55
C VAL A 141 3.70 -1.48 -0.61
N LEU A 142 4.55 -1.02 -1.54
CA LEU A 142 5.96 -1.40 -1.62
C LEU A 142 6.85 -0.26 -1.10
N GLN A 143 7.68 -0.57 -0.11
CA GLN A 143 8.62 0.39 0.49
C GLN A 143 10.03 -0.20 0.52
N CYS A 144 11.03 0.68 0.43
CA CYS A 144 12.43 0.29 0.54
C CYS A 144 13.22 1.28 1.40
N GLU A 145 14.32 0.81 1.96
CA GLU A 145 15.28 1.66 2.66
C GLU A 145 16.18 2.44 1.70
N ALA A 146 16.69 3.58 2.15
CA ALA A 146 17.72 4.32 1.43
C ALA A 146 18.98 3.47 1.21
N GLY A 147 19.62 3.63 0.06
CA GLY A 147 20.85 2.91 -0.30
C GLY A 147 20.62 1.59 -1.04
N VAL A 148 19.37 1.17 -1.21
CA VAL A 148 19.02 0.00 -2.02
C VAL A 148 19.54 0.14 -3.45
N ARG A 149 20.28 -0.88 -3.90
CA ARG A 149 20.78 -0.98 -5.27
C ARG A 149 20.22 -2.22 -5.94
N ILE A 150 19.55 -2.03 -7.07
CA ILE A 150 19.07 -3.11 -7.93
C ILE A 150 19.94 -3.14 -9.17
N GLN A 151 20.49 -4.31 -9.48
CA GLN A 151 21.25 -4.55 -10.70
C GLN A 151 20.81 -5.86 -11.33
N GLU A 152 20.32 -5.79 -12.57
CA GLU A 152 19.89 -6.95 -13.37
C GLU A 152 20.37 -6.75 -14.81
N GLY A 153 21.32 -7.58 -15.26
CA GLY A 153 22.00 -7.37 -16.54
C GLY A 153 22.60 -5.97 -16.67
N LYS A 154 22.13 -5.19 -17.66
CA LYS A 154 22.54 -3.79 -17.88
C LYS A 154 21.65 -2.78 -17.13
N PHE A 155 20.56 -3.23 -16.51
CA PHE A 155 19.70 -2.36 -15.72
C PHE A 155 20.34 -2.12 -14.36
N VAL A 156 20.49 -0.86 -13.99
CA VAL A 156 20.98 -0.44 -12.67
C VAL A 156 20.07 0.64 -12.13
N LEU A 157 19.64 0.48 -10.88
CA LEU A 157 18.88 1.46 -10.11
C LEU A 157 19.54 1.60 -8.74
N LEU A 158 19.65 2.83 -8.26
CA LEU A 158 20.09 3.15 -6.91
C LEU A 158 19.04 4.07 -6.26
N HIS A 159 18.34 3.56 -5.25
CA HIS A 159 17.43 4.36 -4.45
C HIS A 159 18.24 5.11 -3.40
N ARG A 160 18.38 6.43 -3.56
CA ARG A 160 19.20 7.27 -2.67
C ARG A 160 18.47 7.70 -1.39
N GLY A 161 17.23 7.26 -1.17
CA GLY A 161 16.33 7.80 -0.15
C GLY A 161 15.58 9.04 -0.66
N LYS A 162 14.69 9.60 0.17
CA LYS A 162 14.01 10.87 -0.14
C LYS A 162 15.06 11.97 -0.27
N THR A 163 15.24 12.50 -1.47
CA THR A 163 15.89 13.79 -1.65
C THR A 163 14.97 14.84 -1.03
N GLY A 164 15.37 15.37 0.12
CA GLY A 164 14.61 16.43 0.79
C GLY A 164 14.39 17.63 -0.15
N TYR A 165 13.22 18.25 -0.03
CA TYR A 165 13.02 19.63 -0.45
C TYR A 165 13.66 20.57 0.58
#